data_AF-A0AAV4NS79-F1
#
_entry.id   AF-A0AAV4NS79-F1
#
_cell.length_a   1.000
_cell.length_b   1.000
_cell.length_c   1.000
_cell.angle_alpha   90.00
_cell.angle_beta   90.00
_cell.angle_gamma   90.00
#
_symmetry.space_group_name_H-M   'P 1'
#
loop_
_entity.id
_entity.type
_entity.pdbx_description
1 polymer ?
#
loop_
_entity_poly.entity_id
_entity_poly.type
_entity_poly.pdbx_seq_one_letter_code
_entity_poly.pdbx_strand_id
1 'polypeptide(L)'
;MYKDFAPIKKINLGWERVPVREYIRPLQCYKCGKFGHQAKNCSEDKEVCTKCGGHDHRWNNCKMQPKCINCHHNNVKNKSTLDTSHSCTEKSCPSYLREIKFITNKTDYGQ
;
A
#
# COMPACT_ATOMS: atom_id res chain seq x y z
N MET A 1 12.48 -3.91 -22.91
CA MET A 1 11.59 -2.81 -22.48
C MET A 1 11.87 -2.32 -21.06
N TYR A 2 11.67 -3.10 -19.99
CA TYR A 2 12.00 -2.63 -18.62
C TYR A 2 13.52 -2.36 -18.43
N LYS A 3 14.39 -3.26 -18.93
CA LYS A 3 15.85 -3.10 -18.89
C LYS A 3 16.34 -1.78 -19.54
N ASP A 4 15.59 -1.27 -20.52
CA ASP A 4 15.93 -0.06 -21.26
C ASP A 4 15.63 1.22 -20.46
N PHE A 5 14.66 1.15 -19.54
CA PHE A 5 14.22 2.31 -18.73
C PHE A 5 14.64 2.24 -17.26
N ALA A 6 14.95 1.07 -16.71
CA ALA A 6 15.41 0.90 -15.32
C ALA A 6 16.63 1.78 -14.94
N PRO A 7 17.68 1.93 -15.77
CA PRO A 7 18.77 2.85 -15.46
C PRO A 7 18.42 4.33 -15.72
N ILE A 8 17.36 4.59 -16.49
CA ILE A 8 16.96 5.93 -16.92
C ILE A 8 16.07 6.58 -15.86
N LYS A 9 16.68 7.38 -14.99
CA LYS A 9 15.95 8.13 -13.95
C LYS A 9 15.07 9.26 -14.50
N LYS A 10 15.34 9.75 -15.72
CA LYS A 10 14.60 10.84 -16.37
C LYS A 10 14.54 10.65 -17.89
N ILE A 11 13.38 10.86 -18.49
CA ILE A 11 13.18 10.84 -19.96
C ILE A 11 12.76 12.22 -20.44
N ASN A 12 13.02 12.51 -21.72
CA ASN A 12 12.49 13.69 -22.37
C ASN A 12 11.09 13.36 -22.91
N LEU A 13 10.09 14.17 -22.56
CA LEU A 13 8.74 14.13 -23.11
C LEU A 13 8.45 15.50 -23.72
N GLY A 14 8.51 15.58 -25.05
CA GLY A 14 8.47 16.87 -25.75
C GLY A 14 9.61 17.77 -25.30
N TRP A 15 9.26 18.94 -24.74
CA TRP A 15 10.21 19.93 -24.26
C TRP A 15 10.60 19.77 -22.78
N GLU A 16 10.02 18.79 -22.07
CA GLU A 16 10.23 18.59 -20.63
C GLU A 16 11.09 17.36 -20.35
N ARG A 17 11.88 17.41 -19.26
CA ARG A 17 12.66 16.28 -18.75
C ARG A 17 12.06 15.76 -17.44
N VAL A 18 11.25 14.71 -17.54
CA VAL A 18 10.47 14.18 -16.42
C VAL A 18 11.13 12.98 -15.74
N PRO A 19 10.99 12.81 -14.42
CA PRO A 19 11.47 11.61 -13.73
C PRO A 19 10.64 10.39 -14.10
N VAL A 20 11.32 9.27 -14.33
CA VAL A 20 10.69 7.96 -14.51
C VAL A 20 10.90 7.15 -13.23
N ARG A 21 9.83 6.48 -12.80
CA ARG A 21 9.84 5.56 -11.68
C ARG A 21 8.94 4.38 -12.00
N GLU A 22 9.27 3.24 -11.42
CA GLU A 22 8.44 2.05 -11.51
C GLU A 22 7.04 2.33 -10.92
N TYR A 23 6.02 1.89 -11.65
CA TYR A 23 4.66 1.92 -11.16
C TYR A 23 4.36 0.61 -10.41
N ILE A 24 4.65 0.62 -9.10
CA ILE A 24 4.37 -0.52 -8.23
C ILE A 24 3.22 -0.16 -7.30
N ARG A 25 2.15 -0.96 -7.36
CA ARG A 25 0.98 -0.81 -6.49
C ARG A 25 0.67 -2.14 -5.82
N PRO A 26 0.97 -2.29 -4.51
CA PRO A 26 0.53 -3.44 -3.73
C PRO A 26 -0.98 -3.67 -3.84
N LEU A 27 -1.36 -4.93 -4.02
CA LEU A 27 -2.77 -5.31 -4.00
C LEU A 27 -3.33 -5.11 -2.58
N GLN A 28 -4.18 -4.11 -2.42
CA GLN A 28 -4.86 -3.81 -1.17
C GLN A 28 -6.35 -4.16 -1.29
N CYS A 29 -6.86 -4.92 -0.34
CA CYS A 29 -8.26 -5.30 -0.29
C CYS A 29 -9.14 -4.09 0.02
N TYR A 30 -10.10 -3.78 -0.85
CA TYR A 30 -11.04 -2.67 -0.65
C TYR A 30 -12.03 -2.90 0.51
N LYS A 31 -12.23 -4.17 0.93
CA LYS A 31 -13.14 -4.51 2.03
C LYS A 31 -12.48 -4.33 3.40
N CYS A 32 -11.23 -4.77 3.57
CA CYS A 32 -10.57 -4.79 4.89
C CYS A 32 -9.29 -3.95 4.99
N GLY A 33 -8.82 -3.36 3.88
CA GLY A 33 -7.60 -2.55 3.83
C GLY A 33 -6.29 -3.34 3.96
N LYS A 34 -6.33 -4.67 4.13
CA LYS A 34 -5.14 -5.54 4.22
C LYS A 34 -4.54 -5.81 2.84
N PHE A 35 -3.23 -6.08 2.78
CA PHE A 35 -2.53 -6.42 1.54
C PHE A 35 -2.67 -7.91 1.16
N GLY A 36 -2.44 -8.21 -0.12
CA GLY A 36 -2.26 -9.58 -0.63
C GLY A 36 -3.52 -10.29 -1.13
N HIS A 37 -4.71 -9.68 -1.05
CA HIS A 37 -5.94 -10.26 -1.58
C HIS A 37 -6.93 -9.22 -2.11
N GLN A 38 -7.84 -9.67 -2.98
CA GLN A 38 -8.95 -8.88 -3.50
C GLN A 38 -10.17 -8.97 -2.57
N ALA A 39 -11.08 -8.00 -2.65
CA ALA A 39 -12.30 -7.97 -1.84
C ALA A 39 -13.17 -9.25 -1.97
N LYS A 40 -13.22 -9.85 -3.17
CA LYS A 40 -13.93 -11.11 -3.42
C LYS A 40 -13.41 -12.32 -2.64
N ASN A 41 -12.14 -12.29 -2.23
CA ASN A 41 -11.48 -13.36 -1.46
C ASN A 41 -11.27 -12.94 0.00
N CYS A 42 -11.99 -11.91 0.46
CA CYS A 42 -11.82 -11.38 1.81
C CYS A 42 -12.64 -12.18 2.82
N SER A 43 -11.99 -12.60 3.91
CA SER A 43 -12.64 -13.33 5.00
C SER A 43 -13.42 -12.44 5.97
N GLU A 44 -13.27 -11.11 5.89
CA GLU A 44 -14.07 -10.21 6.74
C GLU A 44 -15.51 -10.16 6.21
N ASP A 45 -16.51 -10.24 7.08
CA ASP A 45 -17.91 -10.17 6.67
C ASP A 45 -18.36 -8.74 6.31
N LYS A 46 -17.86 -7.74 7.05
CA LYS A 46 -18.20 -6.33 6.89
C LYS A 46 -17.03 -5.52 6.31
N GLU A 47 -17.37 -4.43 5.64
CA GLU A 47 -16.36 -3.43 5.23
C GLU A 47 -15.72 -2.78 6.46
N VAL A 48 -14.42 -2.54 6.37
CA VAL A 48 -13.61 -1.89 7.39
C VAL A 48 -13.28 -0.49 6.92
N CYS A 49 -13.46 0.49 7.80
CA CYS A 49 -13.05 1.86 7.58
C CYS A 49 -11.53 1.94 7.39
N THR A 50 -11.07 2.38 6.22
CA THR A 50 -9.65 2.52 5.88
C THR A 50 -8.93 3.63 6.66
N LYS A 51 -9.66 4.47 7.41
CA LYS A 51 -9.09 5.51 8.28
C LYS A 51 -8.65 4.94 9.60
N CYS A 52 -9.55 4.24 10.28
CA CYS A 52 -9.44 3.93 11.69
C CYS A 52 -9.56 2.43 12.02
N GLY A 53 -9.89 1.59 11.03
CA GLY A 53 -10.08 0.16 11.24
C GLY A 53 -11.42 -0.25 11.86
N GLY A 54 -12.39 0.66 11.97
CA GLY A 54 -13.72 0.35 12.52
C GLY A 54 -14.66 -0.30 11.50
N HIS A 55 -15.68 -1.02 11.95
CA HIS A 55 -16.64 -1.73 11.08
C HIS A 55 -18.01 -1.04 10.94
N ASP A 56 -18.28 0.00 11.73
CA ASP A 56 -19.60 0.61 11.83
C ASP A 56 -19.85 1.71 10.80
N HIS A 57 -18.83 2.12 10.04
CA HIS A 57 -18.92 3.20 9.07
C HIS A 57 -17.88 3.09 7.96
N ARG A 58 -18.10 3.86 6.90
CA ARG A 58 -17.16 4.06 5.79
C ARG A 58 -16.25 5.26 6.02
N TRP A 59 -15.13 5.33 5.28
CA TRP A 59 -14.14 6.42 5.34
C TRP A 59 -14.77 7.81 5.41
N ASN A 60 -15.71 8.12 4.52
CA ASN A 60 -16.33 9.46 4.40
C ASN A 60 -17.06 9.91 5.67
N ASN A 61 -17.53 8.96 6.49
CA ASN A 61 -18.29 9.23 7.72
C ASN A 61 -17.45 9.01 8.99
N CYS A 62 -16.13 8.82 8.83
CA CYS A 62 -15.24 8.49 9.94
C CYS A 62 -14.85 9.73 10.77
N LYS A 63 -15.36 9.77 12.00
CA LYS A 63 -15.04 10.80 13.02
C LYS A 63 -13.88 10.40 13.94
N MET A 64 -13.36 9.18 13.80
CA MET A 64 -12.29 8.67 14.65
C MET A 64 -10.91 9.12 14.15
N GLN A 65 -9.94 9.10 15.07
CA GLN A 65 -8.53 9.31 14.73
C GLN A 65 -8.01 8.18 13.82
N PRO A 66 -7.08 8.48 12.92
CA PRO A 66 -6.55 7.49 12.00
C PRO A 66 -5.77 6.40 12.76
N LYS A 67 -5.99 5.15 12.35
CA LYS A 67 -5.32 3.96 12.89
C LYS A 67 -5.05 2.98 11.75
N CYS A 68 -3.77 2.78 11.45
CA CYS A 68 -3.35 1.94 10.34
C CYS A 68 -3.49 0.46 10.70
N ILE A 69 -4.44 -0.22 10.06
CA ILE A 69 -4.70 -1.66 10.23
C ILE A 69 -3.44 -2.50 9.95
N ASN A 70 -2.70 -2.14 8.90
CA ASN A 70 -1.54 -2.91 8.46
C ASN A 70 -0.33 -2.73 9.40
N CYS A 71 -0.07 -1.52 9.89
CA CYS A 71 1.01 -1.30 10.87
C CYS A 71 0.65 -1.91 12.22
N HIS A 72 -0.61 -1.78 12.66
CA HIS A 72 -1.08 -2.43 13.88
C HIS A 72 -0.93 -3.96 13.81
N HIS A 73 -1.40 -4.59 12.73
CA HIS A 73 -1.26 -6.04 12.55
C HIS A 73 0.21 -6.48 12.55
N ASN A 74 1.09 -5.70 11.95
CA ASN A 74 2.52 -5.95 11.91
C ASN A 74 3.20 -5.81 13.28
N ASN A 75 2.76 -4.84 14.09
CA ASN A 75 3.21 -4.71 15.48
C ASN A 75 2.82 -5.94 16.29
N VAL A 76 1.59 -6.43 16.15
CA VAL A 76 1.12 -7.66 16.84
C VAL A 76 1.88 -8.90 16.34
N LYS A 77 1.93 -9.11 15.03
CA LYS A 77 2.50 -10.34 14.43
C LYS A 77 4.01 -10.43 14.58
N ASN A 78 4.72 -9.33 14.35
CA ASN A 78 6.19 -9.31 14.29
C ASN A 78 6.81 -8.62 15.51
N LYS A 79 6.02 -8.28 16.55
CA LYS A 79 6.47 -7.55 17.75
C LYS A 79 7.22 -6.25 17.40
N SER A 80 6.77 -5.55 16.36
CA SER A 80 7.35 -4.29 15.91
C SER A 80 6.68 -3.08 16.57
N THR A 81 7.31 -1.91 16.46
CA THR A 81 6.88 -0.65 17.09
C THR A 81 6.56 0.43 16.06
N LEU A 82 5.98 0.03 14.92
CA LEU A 82 5.63 0.97 13.86
C LEU A 82 4.57 1.95 14.34
N ASP A 83 4.72 3.22 13.93
CA ASP A 83 3.65 4.19 14.08
C ASP A 83 2.36 3.66 13.42
N THR A 84 1.24 3.87 14.11
CA THR A 84 -0.09 3.46 13.63
C THR A 84 -1.03 4.65 13.48
N SER A 85 -0.60 5.87 13.80
CA SER A 85 -1.44 7.08 13.81
C SER A 85 -1.69 7.69 12.42
N HIS A 86 -1.93 6.84 11.43
CA HIS A 86 -2.15 7.20 10.03
C HIS A 86 -3.14 6.22 9.37
N SER A 87 -3.67 6.57 8.20
CA SER A 87 -4.58 5.68 7.47
C SER A 87 -3.83 4.53 6.77
N CYS A 88 -4.48 3.37 6.62
CA CYS A 88 -3.91 2.26 5.86
C CYS A 88 -3.75 2.52 4.35
N THR A 89 -4.29 3.61 3.81
CA THR A 89 -4.15 4.01 2.40
C THR A 89 -3.04 5.02 2.15
N GLU A 90 -2.38 5.52 3.20
CA GLU A 90 -1.29 6.48 3.05
C GLU A 90 -0.05 5.85 2.41
N LYS A 91 0.53 6.53 1.42
CA LYS A 91 1.72 6.05 0.69
C LYS A 91 3.00 6.09 1.55
N SER A 92 3.00 6.86 2.62
CA SER A 92 4.04 6.93 3.65
C SER A 92 3.99 5.75 4.63
N CYS A 93 2.94 4.93 4.60
CA CYS A 93 2.75 3.83 5.54
C CYS A 93 3.95 2.85 5.50
N PRO A 94 4.60 2.53 6.65
CA PRO A 94 5.72 1.60 6.68
C PRO A 94 5.39 0.20 6.13
N SER A 95 4.19 -0.31 6.43
CA SER A 95 3.74 -1.59 5.87
C SER A 95 3.51 -1.52 4.35
N TYR A 96 3.01 -0.40 3.83
CA TYR A 96 2.88 -0.18 2.37
C TYR A 96 4.24 -0.16 1.67
N LEU A 97 5.21 0.58 2.22
CA LEU A 97 6.57 0.64 1.69
C LEU A 97 7.26 -0.72 1.71
N ARG A 98 6.98 -1.55 2.73
CA ARG A 98 7.46 -2.92 2.79
C ARG A 98 6.90 -3.78 1.66
N GLU A 99 5.59 -3.68 1.38
CA GLU A 99 4.97 -4.41 0.28
C GLU A 99 5.52 -3.98 -1.08
N ILE A 100 5.77 -2.67 -1.29
CA ILE A 100 6.45 -2.20 -2.51
C ILE A 100 7.80 -2.92 -2.66
N LYS A 101 8.65 -2.88 -1.62
CA LYS A 101 9.98 -3.52 -1.65
C LYS A 101 9.87 -5.01 -1.93
N PHE A 102 8.90 -5.69 -1.33
CA PHE A 102 8.68 -7.11 -1.54
C PHE A 102 8.31 -7.41 -3.00
N ILE A 103 7.41 -6.63 -3.59
CA ILE A 103 7.03 -6.77 -5.00
C ILE A 103 8.24 -6.47 -5.90
N THR A 104 8.93 -5.35 -5.69
CA THR A 104 10.13 -4.98 -6.47
C THR A 104 11.15 -6.12 -6.48
N ASN A 105 11.45 -6.71 -5.31
CA ASN A 105 12.44 -7.77 -5.18
C ASN A 105 12.00 -9.10 -5.83
N LYS A 106 10.70 -9.32 -5.99
CA LYS A 106 10.13 -10.55 -6.57
C LYS A 106 9.80 -10.44 -8.06
N THR A 107 9.74 -9.22 -8.59
CA THR A 107 9.48 -9.03 -10.01
C THR A 107 10.73 -9.41 -10.80
N ASP A 108 10.71 -10.59 -11.42
CA ASP A 108 11.69 -10.95 -12.43
C ASP A 108 11.31 -10.29 -13.75
N TYR A 109 12.22 -9.47 -14.25
CA TYR A 109 12.08 -8.78 -15.53
C TYR A 109 12.72 -9.57 -16.69
N GLY A 110 12.95 -10.87 -16.49
CA GLY A 110 13.55 -11.80 -17.44
C GLY A 110 15.06 -11.57 -17.56
N GLN A 111 15.80 -11.71 -16.47
CA GLN A 111 17.27 -11.66 -16.50
C GLN A 111 17.86 -12.76 -17.36
#